data_AF-A0ABD7L391-F1
#
_entry.id   AF-A0ABD7L391-F1
#
_cell.length_a   1.000
_cell.length_b   1.000
_cell.length_c   1.000
_cell.angle_alpha   90.00
_cell.angle_beta   90.00
_cell.angle_gamma   90.00
#
_symmetry.space_group_name_H-M   'P 1'
#
loop_
_entity.id
_entity.type
_entity.pdbx_description
1 polymer ?
#
loop_
_entity_poly.entity_id
_entity_poly.type
_entity_poly.pdbx_seq_one_letter_code
_entity_poly.pdbx_strand_id
1 'polypeptide(L)'
;MGNVSNLAEAREARRLQKPRTNGGKGFALLHRKIMDVPFYKDAEAAHLWVHLLLRANHEQTLVSTDVGDVICERGEFITGRNTLAMETGLTADRVKSLLRKFQNLGMITTKSNNRFTVLKVVKYDEYQSNFCPADVQPVSSPNAVVPMPAEVECPADVQPVSTDNNILNNLLPNGSKYVANDQKPAEEKKSRLSCDEVWQCLKDELPEARGWRCLTDERRNLIRTFWGKANKIARNLDGKPMDMDGFRSYLRYIAQNCRWMLEDRPDQKSGKTWRRMKFDKFLTEKLYIEVREGDRDDR
;
A
#
# COMPACT_ATOMS: atom_id res chain seq x y z
N MET A 1 36.89 11.43 -38.43
CA MET A 1 36.53 10.85 -37.11
C MET A 1 36.42 11.98 -36.10
N GLY A 2 35.30 12.04 -35.38
CA GLY A 2 35.17 12.73 -34.09
C GLY A 2 34.72 14.19 -34.13
N ASN A 3 33.62 14.48 -33.41
CA ASN A 3 33.30 15.74 -32.72
C ASN A 3 31.94 16.41 -33.00
N VAL A 4 30.97 15.71 -33.60
CA VAL A 4 29.57 16.21 -33.64
C VAL A 4 28.70 15.64 -32.51
N SER A 5 29.11 14.51 -31.91
CA SER A 5 28.37 13.85 -30.81
C SER A 5 28.43 14.64 -29.48
N ASN A 6 29.50 15.42 -29.28
CA ASN A 6 29.75 16.12 -28.03
C ASN A 6 28.90 17.40 -27.88
N LEU A 7 28.41 18.00 -28.97
CA LEU A 7 27.61 19.23 -28.89
C LEU A 7 26.14 18.95 -28.53
N ALA A 8 25.60 17.79 -28.93
CA ALA A 8 24.26 17.35 -28.53
C ALA A 8 24.24 16.93 -27.06
N GLU A 9 25.21 16.12 -26.63
CA GLU A 9 25.41 15.77 -25.21
C GLU A 9 25.69 17.01 -24.35
N ALA A 10 26.54 17.94 -24.81
CA ALA A 10 26.81 19.19 -24.07
C ALA A 10 25.60 20.14 -24.02
N ARG A 11 24.72 20.13 -25.03
CA ARG A 11 23.47 20.91 -25.05
C ARG A 11 22.40 20.29 -24.15
N GLU A 12 22.30 18.96 -24.10
CA GLU A 12 21.45 18.25 -23.14
C GLU A 12 21.98 18.44 -21.70
N ALA A 13 23.28 18.30 -21.48
CA ALA A 13 23.93 18.55 -20.19
C ALA A 13 23.76 20.02 -19.73
N ARG A 14 23.85 21.01 -20.63
CA ARG A 14 23.57 22.43 -20.30
C ARG A 14 22.09 22.73 -20.06
N ARG A 15 21.15 22.03 -20.70
CA ARG A 15 19.72 22.12 -20.38
C ARG A 15 19.43 21.57 -18.98
N LEU A 16 20.13 20.50 -18.58
CA LEU A 16 20.02 19.86 -17.26
C LEU A 16 20.69 20.66 -16.13
N GLN A 17 21.66 21.52 -16.45
CA GLN A 17 22.33 22.44 -15.51
C GLN A 17 21.72 23.84 -15.46
N LYS A 18 20.53 24.09 -16.03
CA LYS A 18 19.81 25.32 -15.66
C LYS A 18 19.55 25.22 -14.15
N PRO A 19 20.10 26.12 -13.32
CA PRO A 19 19.70 26.18 -11.93
C PRO A 19 18.18 26.38 -11.94
N ARG A 20 17.46 25.51 -11.22
CA ARG A 20 16.04 25.72 -10.94
C ARG A 20 15.94 27.16 -10.43
N THR A 21 15.30 28.03 -11.20
CA THR A 21 15.05 29.41 -10.81
C THR A 21 14.39 29.37 -9.44
N ASN A 22 15.05 29.98 -8.45
CA ASN A 22 14.59 30.03 -7.06
C ASN A 22 13.10 30.37 -7.00
N GLY A 23 12.28 29.42 -6.55
CA GLY A 23 10.84 29.57 -6.39
C GLY A 23 10.38 28.79 -5.17
N GLY A 24 10.66 29.35 -3.98
CA GLY A 24 10.19 28.85 -2.69
C GLY A 24 10.99 27.67 -2.13
N LYS A 25 11.69 27.88 -1.01
CA LYS A 25 12.06 26.78 -0.12
C LYS A 25 10.75 26.20 0.44
N GLY A 26 10.24 25.15 -0.16
CA GLY A 26 9.07 24.41 0.33
C GLY A 26 9.49 23.32 1.31
N PHE A 27 8.68 23.08 2.33
CA PHE A 27 8.76 21.86 3.14
C PHE A 27 7.70 20.88 2.64
N ALA A 28 8.07 19.62 2.46
CA ALA A 28 7.12 18.54 2.21
C ALA A 28 6.91 17.79 3.52
N LEU A 29 5.68 17.77 4.03
CA LEU A 29 5.33 17.01 5.22
C LEU A 29 5.23 15.53 4.82
N LEU A 30 6.12 14.68 5.34
CA LEU A 30 6.09 13.26 5.06
C LEU A 30 5.42 12.52 6.22
N HIS A 31 4.28 11.87 5.95
CA HIS A 31 3.58 11.10 6.99
C HIS A 31 4.45 9.93 7.49
N ARG A 32 4.53 9.74 8.81
CA ARG A 32 5.34 8.67 9.46
C ARG A 32 5.01 7.25 8.99
N LYS A 33 3.82 7.06 8.42
CA LYS A 33 3.36 5.82 7.74
C LYS A 33 4.32 5.34 6.65
N ILE A 34 5.17 6.22 6.11
CA ILE A 34 6.21 5.79 5.19
C ILE A 34 7.18 4.78 5.82
N MET A 35 7.37 4.81 7.14
CA MET A 35 8.20 3.83 7.85
C MET A 35 7.53 2.45 7.96
N ASP A 36 6.20 2.41 7.84
CA ASP A 36 5.41 1.18 7.96
C ASP A 36 5.33 0.41 6.63
N VAL A 37 5.85 0.97 5.52
CA VAL A 37 5.81 0.30 4.23
C VAL A 37 6.74 -0.92 4.22
N PRO A 38 6.35 -2.05 3.59
CA PRO A 38 7.07 -3.32 3.70
C PRO A 38 8.48 -3.28 3.07
N PHE A 39 8.76 -2.27 2.26
CA PHE A 39 10.07 -2.06 1.63
C PHE A 39 10.88 -0.93 2.28
N TYR A 40 10.48 -0.38 3.43
CA TYR A 40 11.23 0.70 4.07
C TYR A 40 12.68 0.30 4.41
N LYS A 41 12.90 -0.98 4.74
CA LYS A 41 14.23 -1.54 5.01
C LYS A 41 15.14 -1.59 3.77
N ASP A 42 14.57 -1.53 2.58
CA ASP A 42 15.32 -1.49 1.32
C ASP A 42 15.58 -0.01 0.97
N ALA A 43 16.81 0.45 1.24
CA ALA A 43 17.17 1.87 1.16
C ALA A 43 16.90 2.47 -0.24
N GLU A 44 17.16 1.71 -1.30
CA GLU A 44 16.90 2.14 -2.68
C GLU A 44 15.40 2.24 -2.96
N ALA A 45 14.61 1.31 -2.43
CA ALA A 45 13.16 1.33 -2.55
C ALA A 45 12.56 2.51 -1.77
N ALA A 46 13.00 2.74 -0.54
CA ALA A 46 12.56 3.87 0.28
C ALA A 46 12.94 5.20 -0.38
N HIS A 47 14.17 5.32 -0.88
CA HIS A 47 14.65 6.50 -1.60
C HIS A 47 13.81 6.80 -2.84
N LEU A 48 13.60 5.80 -3.71
CA LEU A 48 12.75 5.97 -4.88
C LEU A 48 11.31 6.34 -4.49
N TRP A 49 10.76 5.72 -3.44
CA TRP A 49 9.41 6.01 -2.98
C TRP A 49 9.25 7.46 -2.50
N VAL A 50 10.19 7.96 -1.69
CA VAL A 50 10.23 9.37 -1.27
C VAL A 50 10.33 10.28 -2.49
N HIS A 51 11.20 9.95 -3.45
CA HIS A 51 11.35 10.73 -4.68
C HIS A 51 10.04 10.83 -5.48
N LEU A 52 9.31 9.72 -5.62
CA LEU A 52 8.01 9.72 -6.31
C LEU A 52 6.97 10.59 -5.58
N LEU A 53 6.96 10.58 -4.25
CA LEU A 53 6.04 11.41 -3.45
C LEU A 53 6.35 12.91 -3.59
N LEU A 54 7.62 13.28 -3.57
CA LEU A 54 8.05 14.68 -3.73
C LEU A 54 7.83 15.20 -5.15
N ARG A 55 7.89 14.32 -6.14
CA ARG A 55 7.74 14.68 -7.55
C ARG A 55 6.29 14.71 -8.03
N ALA A 56 5.40 13.98 -7.37
CA ALA A 56 3.99 14.00 -7.70
C ALA A 56 3.38 15.39 -7.46
N ASN A 57 2.52 15.83 -8.38
CA ASN A 57 1.92 17.16 -8.30
C ASN A 57 0.97 17.26 -7.10
N HIS A 58 1.10 18.33 -6.31
CA HIS A 58 0.22 18.59 -5.17
C HIS A 58 -1.16 19.10 -5.61
N GLU A 59 -1.27 19.66 -6.82
CA GLU A 59 -2.49 20.20 -7.40
C GLU A 59 -2.60 19.81 -8.88
N GLN A 60 -3.81 19.87 -9.44
CA GLN A 60 -4.03 19.62 -10.85
C GLN A 60 -3.20 20.60 -11.69
N THR A 61 -2.30 20.07 -12.50
CA THR A 61 -1.34 20.88 -13.26
C THR A 61 -1.38 20.49 -14.73
N LEU A 62 -1.44 21.48 -15.61
CA LEU A 62 -1.28 21.27 -17.05
C LEU A 62 0.22 21.11 -17.34
N VAL A 63 0.62 19.93 -17.82
CA VAL A 63 2.01 19.67 -18.21
C VAL A 63 2.09 19.65 -19.72
N SER A 64 2.65 20.71 -20.31
CA SER A 64 2.93 20.78 -21.74
C SER A 64 4.02 19.79 -22.11
N THR A 65 3.66 18.75 -22.85
CA THR A 65 4.59 17.74 -23.39
C THR A 65 4.74 17.95 -24.90
N ASP A 66 5.79 17.43 -25.52
CA ASP A 66 6.08 17.51 -26.97
C ASP A 66 4.96 16.95 -27.91
N VAL A 67 3.89 16.40 -27.33
CA VAL A 67 2.76 15.75 -28.01
C VAL A 67 1.43 16.49 -27.76
N GLY A 68 1.42 17.47 -26.83
CA GLY A 68 0.23 18.20 -26.40
C GLY A 68 0.21 18.43 -24.89
N ASP A 69 -0.75 19.25 -24.45
CA ASP A 69 -0.97 19.52 -23.03
C ASP A 69 -1.66 18.33 -22.36
N VAL A 70 -1.01 17.77 -21.33
CA VAL A 70 -1.58 16.68 -20.54
C VAL A 70 -1.98 17.23 -19.18
N ILE A 71 -3.26 17.11 -18.86
CA ILE A 71 -3.79 17.42 -17.54
C ILE A 71 -3.32 16.31 -16.59
N CYS A 72 -2.45 16.64 -15.64
CA CYS A 72 -2.06 15.74 -14.55
C CYS A 72 -2.88 16.07 -13.32
N GLU A 73 -3.61 15.08 -12.79
CA GLU A 73 -4.33 15.24 -11.52
C GLU A 73 -3.36 15.29 -10.33
N ARG A 74 -3.87 15.67 -9.16
CA ARG A 74 -3.14 15.59 -7.90
C ARG A 74 -2.63 14.16 -7.68
N GLY A 75 -1.35 14.03 -7.29
CA GLY A 75 -0.69 12.74 -7.08
C GLY A 75 -0.26 12.05 -8.38
N GLU A 76 -0.43 12.70 -9.54
CA GLU A 76 0.02 12.21 -10.85
C GLU A 76 1.16 13.06 -11.40
N PHE A 77 2.06 12.42 -12.13
CA PHE A 77 3.09 13.10 -12.90
C PHE A 77 3.58 12.25 -14.07
N ILE A 78 4.14 12.93 -15.06
CA ILE A 78 4.73 12.30 -16.25
C ILE A 78 6.19 11.98 -15.96
N THR A 79 6.58 10.73 -16.17
CA THR A 79 7.97 10.32 -16.00
C THR A 79 8.32 9.12 -16.85
N GLY A 80 9.62 8.94 -17.13
CA GLY A 80 10.16 7.76 -17.79
C GLY A 80 11.09 6.98 -16.87
N ARG A 81 11.36 5.72 -17.23
CA ARG A 81 12.32 4.87 -16.51
C ARG A 81 13.72 5.49 -16.47
N ASN A 82 14.19 6.01 -17.61
CA ASN A 82 15.54 6.59 -17.72
C ASN A 82 15.64 7.93 -16.97
N THR A 83 14.57 8.72 -16.95
CA THR A 83 14.54 9.98 -16.19
C THR A 83 14.56 9.73 -14.69
N LEU A 84 13.81 8.73 -14.21
CA LEU A 84 13.86 8.33 -12.79
C LEU A 84 15.24 7.80 -12.41
N ALA A 85 15.85 6.96 -13.25
CA ALA A 85 17.20 6.44 -13.03
C ALA A 85 18.24 7.56 -12.91
N MET A 86 18.16 8.56 -13.80
CA MET A 86 19.04 9.73 -13.78
C MET A 86 18.86 10.57 -12.50
N GLU A 87 17.62 10.79 -12.06
CA GLU A 87 17.33 11.65 -10.90
C GLU A 87 17.65 10.99 -9.56
N THR A 88 17.42 9.69 -9.44
CA THR A 88 17.68 8.95 -8.19
C THR A 88 19.06 8.32 -8.14
N GLY A 89 19.83 8.37 -9.24
CA GLY A 89 21.13 7.70 -9.35
C GLY A 89 21.06 6.17 -9.32
N LEU A 90 19.86 5.59 -9.48
CA LEU A 90 19.66 4.14 -9.50
C LEU A 90 19.79 3.60 -10.92
N THR A 91 20.18 2.32 -11.05
CA THR A 91 20.19 1.68 -12.37
C THR A 91 18.78 1.58 -12.94
N ALA A 92 18.63 1.72 -14.26
CA ALA A 92 17.32 1.72 -14.90
C ALA A 92 16.56 0.40 -14.70
N ASP A 93 17.26 -0.72 -14.57
CA ASP A 93 16.67 -2.02 -14.25
C ASP A 93 16.21 -2.11 -12.79
N ARG A 94 16.97 -1.51 -11.87
CA ARG A 94 16.55 -1.41 -10.47
C ARG A 94 15.29 -0.58 -10.35
N VAL A 95 15.23 0.59 -10.98
CA VAL A 95 14.02 1.42 -11.06
C VAL A 95 12.84 0.61 -11.61
N LYS A 96 13.03 -0.12 -12.72
CA LYS A 96 11.98 -0.97 -13.30
C LYS A 96 11.48 -2.03 -12.32
N SER A 97 12.40 -2.70 -11.60
CA SER A 97 12.06 -3.72 -10.61
C SER A 97 11.27 -3.14 -9.44
N LEU A 98 11.66 -1.95 -8.96
CA LEU A 98 11.01 -1.25 -7.85
C LEU A 98 9.64 -0.72 -8.24
N LEU A 99 9.49 -0.14 -9.44
CA LEU A 99 8.19 0.28 -9.96
C LEU A 99 7.22 -0.89 -10.05
N ARG A 100 7.66 -2.07 -10.53
CA ARG A 100 6.83 -3.29 -10.51
C ARG A 100 6.47 -3.73 -9.09
N LYS A 101 7.42 -3.65 -8.15
CA LYS A 101 7.18 -3.95 -6.73
C LYS A 101 6.11 -3.03 -6.15
N PHE A 102 6.18 -1.72 -6.42
CA PHE A 102 5.19 -0.75 -5.95
C PHE A 102 3.81 -0.93 -6.60
N GLN A 103 3.76 -1.32 -7.88
CA GLN A 103 2.51 -1.69 -8.55
C GLN A 103 1.88 -2.93 -7.92
N ASN A 104 2.69 -3.98 -7.66
CA ASN A 104 2.22 -5.21 -7.03
C ASN A 104 1.70 -4.99 -5.60
N LEU A 105 2.29 -4.03 -4.88
CA LEU A 105 1.83 -3.59 -3.56
C LEU A 105 0.61 -2.64 -3.64
N GLY A 106 0.14 -2.29 -4.83
CA GLY A 106 -1.00 -1.39 -5.03
C GLY A 106 -0.73 0.06 -4.62
N MET A 107 0.54 0.47 -4.54
CA MET A 107 0.92 1.81 -4.11
C MET A 107 0.97 2.81 -5.25
N ILE A 108 1.32 2.35 -6.46
CA ILE A 108 1.30 3.16 -7.68
C ILE A 108 0.47 2.47 -8.76
N THR A 109 -0.08 3.30 -9.63
CA THR A 109 -0.65 2.89 -10.90
C THR A 109 0.10 3.59 -12.01
N THR A 110 0.22 2.93 -13.15
CA THR A 110 0.99 3.43 -14.28
C THR A 110 0.16 3.30 -15.54
N LYS A 111 -0.03 4.41 -16.24
CA LYS A 111 -0.66 4.45 -17.56
C LYS A 111 0.41 4.78 -18.58
N SER A 112 0.81 3.78 -19.36
CA SER A 112 1.74 3.97 -20.48
C SER A 112 0.96 4.29 -21.74
N ASN A 113 1.24 5.43 -22.36
CA ASN A 113 0.87 5.74 -23.74
C ASN A 113 2.08 5.49 -24.65
N ASN A 114 1.86 5.45 -25.97
CA ASN A 114 2.93 5.21 -26.96
C ASN A 114 4.12 6.17 -26.87
N ARG A 115 3.99 7.31 -26.17
CA ARG A 115 5.01 8.36 -26.10
C ARG A 115 5.46 8.75 -24.70
N PHE A 116 4.67 8.47 -23.67
CA PHE A 116 5.00 8.84 -22.29
C PHE A 116 4.30 7.93 -21.29
N THR A 117 4.79 7.93 -20.05
CA THR A 117 4.23 7.15 -18.96
C THR A 117 3.75 8.10 -17.86
N VAL A 118 2.48 7.99 -17.51
CA VAL A 118 1.88 8.71 -16.37
C VAL A 118 1.91 7.79 -15.17
N LEU A 119 2.52 8.26 -14.08
CA LEU A 119 2.58 7.56 -12.80
C LEU A 119 1.64 8.25 -11.82
N LYS A 120 0.70 7.49 -11.25
CA LYS A 120 -0.26 7.94 -10.23
C LYS A 120 0.01 7.23 -8.91
N VAL A 121 0.13 7.99 -7.83
CA VAL A 121 0.23 7.48 -6.46
C VAL A 121 -1.19 7.23 -5.91
N VAL A 122 -1.56 5.97 -5.69
CA VAL A 122 -2.97 5.52 -5.46
C VAL A 122 -3.58 6.06 -4.15
N LYS A 123 -2.73 6.47 -3.20
CA LYS A 123 -3.11 6.97 -1.88
C LYS A 123 -2.34 8.24 -1.51
N TYR A 124 -2.10 9.13 -2.48
CA TYR A 124 -1.28 10.33 -2.26
C TYR A 124 -1.77 11.15 -1.06
N ASP A 125 -3.09 11.32 -0.90
CA ASP A 125 -3.70 12.06 0.22
C ASP A 125 -3.44 11.44 1.60
N GLU A 126 -3.12 10.14 1.70
CA GLU A 126 -2.75 9.50 2.98
C GLU A 126 -1.32 9.89 3.41
N TYR A 127 -0.48 10.32 2.46
CA TYR A 127 0.90 10.73 2.68
C TYR A 127 1.07 12.25 2.65
N GLN A 128 0.21 12.94 1.89
CA GLN A 128 0.20 14.39 1.66
C GLN A 128 -1.24 14.90 1.81
N SER A 129 -1.76 14.92 3.04
CA SER A 129 -3.06 15.52 3.32
C SER A 129 -2.97 17.05 3.21
N ASN A 130 -4.08 17.69 2.82
CA ASN A 130 -4.24 19.15 2.86
C ASN A 130 -4.31 19.64 4.32
N PHE A 131 -3.27 19.43 5.12
CA PHE A 131 -3.10 20.24 6.31
C PHE A 131 -2.49 21.56 5.86
N CYS A 132 -3.35 22.57 5.72
CA CYS A 132 -2.92 23.94 5.98
C CYS A 132 -2.51 23.95 7.46
N PRO A 133 -1.23 24.20 7.82
CA PRO A 133 -0.97 24.72 9.14
C PRO A 133 -1.61 26.11 9.15
N ALA A 134 -2.84 26.19 9.66
CA ALA A 134 -3.24 27.41 10.34
C ALA A 134 -2.15 27.68 11.38
N ASP A 135 -1.56 28.86 11.31
CA ASP A 135 -0.44 29.35 12.14
C ASP A 135 0.97 28.95 11.70
N VAL A 136 1.34 29.25 10.45
CA VAL A 136 2.63 29.94 10.26
C VAL A 136 2.34 31.42 10.49
N GLN A 137 2.38 31.86 11.75
CA GLN A 137 2.48 33.30 12.01
C GLN A 137 3.74 33.81 11.29
N PRO A 138 3.63 34.84 10.44
CA PRO A 138 4.81 35.51 9.94
C PRO A 138 5.42 36.24 11.16
N VAL A 139 6.47 35.67 11.75
CA VAL A 139 7.37 36.45 12.60
C VAL A 139 8.21 37.31 11.64
N SER A 140 7.56 38.33 11.08
CA SER A 140 8.26 39.51 10.59
C SER A 140 8.63 40.33 11.81
N SER A 141 9.90 40.27 12.19
CA SER A 141 10.55 41.32 12.97
C SER A 141 12.01 41.40 12.50
N PRO A 142 12.43 42.53 11.87
CA PRO A 142 13.81 42.74 11.52
C PRO A 142 14.53 43.24 12.78
N ASN A 143 15.16 42.34 13.54
CA ASN A 143 16.01 42.77 14.64
C ASN A 143 17.49 42.56 14.33
N ALA A 144 18.15 43.71 14.39
CA ALA A 144 19.55 44.05 14.27
C ALA A 144 20.56 43.00 14.77
N VAL A 145 21.65 42.94 14.02
CA VAL A 145 22.96 42.42 14.38
C VAL A 145 23.48 43.12 15.64
N VAL A 146 23.84 42.36 16.68
CA VAL A 146 24.87 42.71 17.66
C VAL A 146 25.66 41.44 18.05
N PRO A 147 27.00 41.46 18.17
CA PRO A 147 27.83 40.26 18.28
C PRO A 147 28.08 39.79 19.74
N MET A 148 28.30 38.48 19.89
CA MET A 148 28.93 37.79 21.06
C MET A 148 30.44 38.17 21.14
N PRO A 149 31.25 37.82 22.18
CA PRO A 149 31.00 37.00 23.39
C PRO A 149 31.67 37.49 24.71
N ALA A 150 31.44 36.82 25.85
CA ALA A 150 32.47 36.35 26.81
C ALA A 150 31.86 35.72 28.10
N GLU A 151 32.30 34.48 28.38
CA GLU A 151 32.64 33.79 29.65
C GLU A 151 31.80 33.98 30.93
N VAL A 152 31.46 32.85 31.59
CA VAL A 152 31.95 32.43 32.94
C VAL A 152 31.09 31.27 33.49
N GLU A 153 31.80 30.17 33.80
CA GLU A 153 31.63 29.14 34.85
C GLU A 153 30.31 28.37 35.08
N CYS A 154 30.48 27.04 35.15
CA CYS A 154 29.56 26.04 35.67
C CYS A 154 29.74 25.85 37.19
N PRO A 155 28.73 25.29 37.88
CA PRO A 155 29.03 24.05 38.59
C PRO A 155 27.95 22.97 38.48
N ALA A 156 28.41 21.76 38.77
CA ALA A 156 27.71 20.49 38.76
C ALA A 156 26.77 20.32 39.95
N ASP A 157 25.64 19.65 39.71
CA ASP A 157 25.05 18.73 40.69
C ASP A 157 24.42 17.53 39.97
N VAL A 158 24.73 16.37 40.52
CA VAL A 158 24.51 15.01 40.01
C VAL A 158 23.07 14.55 40.29
N GLN A 159 22.54 13.64 39.46
CA GLN A 159 21.90 12.36 39.85
C GLN A 159 21.28 11.67 38.61
N PRO A 160 21.80 10.50 38.18
CA PRO A 160 21.18 9.67 37.16
C PRO A 160 20.22 8.68 37.82
N VAL A 161 19.00 8.55 37.31
CA VAL A 161 18.09 7.47 37.71
C VAL A 161 17.68 6.67 36.49
N SER A 162 18.28 5.47 36.43
CA SER A 162 17.80 4.27 35.75
C SER A 162 16.34 3.97 36.10
N THR A 163 15.57 3.39 35.19
CA THR A 163 15.21 1.95 35.20
C THR A 163 14.11 1.68 34.19
N ASP A 164 14.29 0.59 33.46
CA ASP A 164 13.33 -0.11 32.61
C ASP A 164 11.89 -0.12 33.15
N ASN A 165 10.93 -0.10 32.23
CA ASN A 165 9.69 -0.88 32.36
C ASN A 165 9.14 -1.29 30.99
N ASN A 166 9.34 -2.58 30.68
CA ASN A 166 8.43 -3.36 29.86
C ASN A 166 7.17 -3.65 30.69
N ILE A 167 5.95 -3.60 30.11
CA ILE A 167 4.84 -4.53 30.35
C ILE A 167 3.69 -4.28 29.34
N LEU A 168 3.13 -5.41 28.92
CA LEU A 168 2.08 -5.71 27.96
C LEU A 168 0.67 -5.12 28.21
N ASN A 169 -0.09 -5.08 27.09
CA ASN A 169 -1.48 -5.52 26.89
C ASN A 169 -2.70 -4.57 26.96
N ASN A 170 -3.36 -4.49 25.79
CA ASN A 170 -4.76 -4.80 25.49
C ASN A 170 -5.95 -3.88 25.90
N LEU A 171 -6.64 -3.44 24.84
CA LEU A 171 -8.09 -3.46 24.57
C LEU A 171 -9.06 -2.41 25.21
N LEU A 172 -9.56 -1.55 24.29
CA LEU A 172 -10.95 -1.06 24.09
C LEU A 172 -11.57 -0.09 25.14
N PRO A 173 -12.72 0.58 24.90
CA PRO A 173 -13.33 1.17 23.68
C PRO A 173 -13.91 2.61 23.88
N ASN A 174 -14.34 3.25 22.77
CA ASN A 174 -15.37 4.31 22.59
C ASN A 174 -15.51 5.51 23.56
N GLY A 175 -15.51 6.73 22.99
CA GLY A 175 -16.37 7.81 23.50
C GLY A 175 -16.10 9.23 22.95
N SER A 176 -17.19 9.87 22.49
CA SER A 176 -17.41 11.32 22.24
C SER A 176 -17.15 11.81 20.80
N LYS A 177 -18.15 11.84 19.90
CA LYS A 177 -19.34 12.74 19.79
C LYS A 177 -18.98 14.21 19.51
N TYR A 178 -19.12 14.62 18.25
CA TYR A 178 -19.80 15.87 17.87
C TYR A 178 -20.64 15.62 16.61
N VAL A 179 -21.86 16.12 16.68
CA VAL A 179 -22.96 15.98 15.74
C VAL A 179 -22.93 17.18 14.79
N ALA A 180 -23.06 16.95 13.49
CA ALA A 180 -23.67 17.91 12.58
C ALA A 180 -24.50 17.13 11.56
N ASN A 181 -25.77 17.49 11.51
CA ASN A 181 -26.84 16.86 10.78
C ASN A 181 -26.91 17.52 9.40
N ASP A 182 -26.81 16.76 8.32
CA ASP A 182 -27.33 17.18 7.02
C ASP A 182 -27.86 15.95 6.28
N GLN A 183 -29.17 16.00 6.01
CA GLN A 183 -29.93 14.95 5.35
C GLN A 183 -29.58 14.92 3.86
N LYS A 184 -28.98 13.81 3.40
CA LYS A 184 -29.02 13.38 1.99
C LYS A 184 -29.39 11.88 1.93
N PRO A 185 -30.18 11.45 0.93
CA PRO A 185 -30.87 10.17 0.96
C PRO A 185 -29.92 8.97 0.97
N ALA A 186 -30.37 7.91 1.62
CA ALA A 186 -29.65 6.66 1.81
C ALA A 186 -29.27 5.99 0.48
N GLU A 187 -27.99 6.07 0.11
CA GLU A 187 -27.34 5.06 -0.72
C GLU A 187 -26.62 4.08 0.21
N GLU A 188 -27.00 2.81 0.11
CA GLU A 188 -26.44 1.69 0.88
C GLU A 188 -24.91 1.66 0.77
N LYS A 189 -24.24 2.01 1.87
CA LYS A 189 -22.78 1.89 2.00
C LYS A 189 -22.42 0.42 1.82
N LYS A 190 -21.85 0.07 0.66
CA LYS A 190 -21.24 -1.24 0.40
C LYS A 190 -20.35 -1.61 1.58
N SER A 191 -20.78 -2.60 2.37
CA SER A 191 -20.05 -3.09 3.53
C SER A 191 -18.66 -3.54 3.07
N ARG A 192 -17.64 -2.84 3.56
CA ARG A 192 -16.25 -3.18 3.27
C ARG A 192 -15.98 -4.52 3.95
N LEU A 193 -15.69 -5.56 3.17
CA LEU A 193 -15.42 -6.91 3.67
C LEU A 193 -14.42 -6.89 4.85
N SER A 194 -14.86 -7.39 6.00
CA SER A 194 -14.00 -7.57 7.17
C SER A 194 -13.21 -8.88 7.01
N CYS A 195 -11.89 -8.79 6.84
CA CYS A 195 -11.04 -9.99 6.74
C CYS A 195 -11.06 -10.80 8.04
N ASP A 196 -11.26 -10.14 9.17
CA ASP A 196 -11.37 -10.79 10.48
C ASP A 196 -12.64 -11.63 10.58
N GLU A 197 -13.77 -11.13 10.08
CA GLU A 197 -15.03 -11.89 10.04
C GLU A 197 -14.91 -13.15 9.16
N VAL A 198 -14.29 -13.02 7.99
CA VAL A 198 -14.03 -14.18 7.10
C VAL A 198 -13.13 -15.20 7.78
N TRP A 199 -12.10 -14.73 8.51
CA TRP A 199 -11.20 -15.62 9.22
C TRP A 199 -11.88 -16.33 10.39
N GLN A 200 -12.77 -15.67 11.13
CA GLN A 200 -13.56 -16.35 12.17
C GLN A 200 -14.52 -17.37 11.56
N CYS A 201 -15.20 -17.02 10.46
CA CYS A 201 -16.08 -17.95 9.75
C CYS A 201 -15.34 -19.23 9.30
N LEU A 202 -14.10 -19.11 8.82
CA LEU A 202 -13.25 -20.26 8.49
C LEU A 202 -12.94 -21.16 9.69
N LYS A 203 -12.70 -20.58 10.88
CA LYS A 203 -12.44 -21.36 12.10
C LYS A 203 -13.70 -22.04 12.61
N ASP A 204 -14.82 -21.34 12.57
CA ASP A 204 -16.09 -21.82 13.11
C ASP A 204 -16.62 -22.99 12.27
N GLU A 205 -16.57 -22.85 10.94
CA GLU A 205 -17.14 -23.85 10.02
C GLU A 205 -16.16 -24.97 9.67
N LEU A 206 -14.84 -24.71 9.69
CA LEU A 206 -13.80 -25.70 9.39
C LEU A 206 -12.76 -25.83 10.53
N PRO A 207 -13.15 -26.22 11.75
CA PRO A 207 -12.24 -26.35 12.88
C PRO A 207 -11.18 -27.43 12.69
N GLU A 208 -11.47 -28.45 11.86
CA GLU A 208 -10.58 -29.57 11.59
C GLU A 208 -9.52 -29.24 10.54
N ALA A 209 -9.73 -28.20 9.73
CA ALA A 209 -8.74 -27.79 8.74
C ALA A 209 -7.48 -27.25 9.43
N ARG A 210 -6.35 -27.24 8.70
CA ARG A 210 -5.13 -26.60 9.17
C ARG A 210 -5.28 -25.08 9.12
N GLY A 211 -5.76 -24.55 10.23
CA GLY A 211 -5.98 -23.13 10.42
C GLY A 211 -4.71 -22.29 10.51
N TRP A 212 -4.91 -20.98 10.50
CA TRP A 212 -3.86 -19.99 10.71
C TRP A 212 -3.74 -19.65 12.20
N ARG A 213 -2.49 -19.52 12.69
CA ARG A 213 -2.24 -19.04 14.07
C ARG A 213 -2.51 -17.54 14.22
N CYS A 214 -2.36 -16.77 13.15
CA CYS A 214 -2.57 -15.33 13.14
C CYS A 214 -2.98 -14.85 11.75
N LEU A 215 -3.67 -13.72 11.67
CA LEU A 215 -4.06 -13.11 10.40
C LEU A 215 -2.99 -12.11 9.95
N THR A 216 -2.15 -12.50 9.00
CA THR A 216 -1.09 -11.65 8.42
C THR A 216 -1.62 -10.84 7.24
N ASP A 217 -0.87 -9.83 6.79
CA ASP A 217 -1.27 -9.02 5.62
C ASP A 217 -1.39 -9.82 4.33
N GLU A 218 -0.52 -10.81 4.12
CA GLU A 218 -0.62 -11.73 2.98
C GLU A 218 -1.94 -12.50 2.99
N ARG A 219 -2.36 -13.01 4.16
CA ARG A 219 -3.63 -13.71 4.34
C ARG A 219 -4.84 -12.80 4.18
N ARG A 220 -4.74 -11.56 4.68
CA ARG A 220 -5.76 -10.53 4.44
C ARG A 220 -5.89 -10.22 2.94
N ASN A 221 -4.78 -10.17 2.21
CA ASN A 221 -4.81 -9.99 0.77
C ASN A 221 -5.38 -11.22 0.05
N LEU A 222 -5.06 -12.44 0.51
CA LEU A 222 -5.65 -13.67 0.00
C LEU A 222 -7.18 -13.67 0.15
N ILE A 223 -7.69 -13.30 1.32
CA ILE A 223 -9.15 -13.17 1.56
C ILE A 223 -9.77 -12.16 0.58
N ARG A 224 -9.20 -10.96 0.43
CA ARG A 224 -9.76 -9.93 -0.45
C ARG A 224 -9.75 -10.34 -1.92
N THR A 225 -8.66 -10.96 -2.37
CA THR A 225 -8.51 -11.43 -3.76
C THR A 225 -9.45 -12.59 -4.05
N PHE A 226 -9.57 -13.54 -3.12
CA PHE A 226 -10.57 -14.60 -3.17
C PHE A 226 -11.98 -14.03 -3.25
N TRP A 227 -12.34 -13.11 -2.35
CA TRP A 227 -13.69 -12.54 -2.30
C TRP A 227 -14.07 -11.85 -3.61
N GLY A 228 -13.14 -11.06 -4.18
CA GLY A 228 -13.38 -10.40 -5.47
C GLY A 228 -13.64 -11.39 -6.61
N LYS A 229 -12.96 -12.54 -6.61
CA LYS A 229 -13.13 -13.60 -7.62
C LYS A 229 -14.39 -14.42 -7.38
N ALA A 230 -14.57 -14.91 -6.16
CA ALA A 230 -15.73 -15.69 -5.75
C ALA A 230 -17.05 -14.90 -5.92
N ASN A 231 -17.02 -13.57 -5.74
CA ASN A 231 -18.17 -12.71 -5.98
C ASN A 231 -18.56 -12.65 -7.48
N LYS A 232 -17.59 -12.63 -8.40
CA LYS A 232 -17.87 -12.74 -9.85
C LYS A 232 -18.47 -14.10 -10.19
N ILE A 233 -17.93 -15.17 -9.61
CA ILE A 233 -18.41 -16.54 -9.84
C ILE A 233 -19.82 -16.71 -9.27
N ALA A 234 -20.08 -16.25 -8.05
CA ALA A 234 -21.39 -16.31 -7.42
C ALA A 234 -22.44 -15.54 -8.22
N ARG A 235 -22.10 -14.37 -8.77
CA ARG A 235 -23.00 -13.63 -9.67
C ARG A 235 -23.37 -14.43 -10.91
N ASN A 236 -22.43 -15.19 -11.46
CA ASN A 236 -22.67 -16.00 -12.65
C ASN A 236 -23.47 -17.28 -12.35
N LEU A 237 -23.23 -17.91 -11.19
CA LEU A 237 -23.88 -19.17 -10.81
C LEU A 237 -25.23 -18.98 -10.10
N ASP A 238 -25.30 -18.04 -9.14
CA ASP A 238 -26.46 -17.83 -8.26
C ASP A 238 -27.29 -16.59 -8.65
N GLY A 239 -26.81 -15.78 -9.59
CA GLY A 239 -27.43 -14.49 -9.93
C GLY A 239 -27.27 -13.41 -8.85
N LYS A 240 -26.66 -13.71 -7.70
CA LYS A 240 -26.45 -12.79 -6.58
C LYS A 240 -24.97 -12.71 -6.16
N PRO A 241 -24.53 -11.56 -5.63
CA PRO A 241 -23.17 -11.44 -5.12
C PRO A 241 -22.93 -12.34 -3.91
N MET A 242 -21.67 -12.72 -3.72
CA MET A 242 -21.25 -13.48 -2.54
C MET A 242 -21.30 -12.58 -1.30
N ASP A 243 -22.10 -13.00 -0.33
CA ASP A 243 -22.22 -12.44 1.02
C ASP A 243 -21.62 -13.40 2.06
N MET A 244 -21.61 -12.98 3.32
CA MET A 244 -21.07 -13.77 4.43
C MET A 244 -21.84 -15.08 4.65
N ASP A 245 -23.17 -15.05 4.46
CA ASP A 245 -24.02 -16.24 4.60
C ASP A 245 -23.78 -17.24 3.46
N GLY A 246 -23.59 -16.76 2.24
CA GLY A 246 -23.19 -17.58 1.10
C GLY A 246 -21.81 -18.20 1.32
N PHE A 247 -20.84 -17.43 1.86
CA PHE A 247 -19.54 -17.98 2.22
C PHE A 247 -19.63 -19.05 3.31
N ARG A 248 -20.42 -18.80 4.36
CA ARG A 248 -20.67 -19.77 5.44
C ARG A 248 -21.29 -21.05 4.89
N SER A 249 -22.27 -20.92 4.00
CA SER A 249 -22.93 -22.06 3.35
C SER A 249 -21.96 -22.88 2.50
N TYR A 250 -21.07 -22.21 1.76
CA TYR A 250 -19.98 -22.86 1.02
C TYR A 250 -19.04 -23.65 1.95
N LEU A 251 -18.63 -23.09 3.08
CA LEU A 251 -17.77 -23.80 4.03
C LEU A 251 -18.48 -24.98 4.69
N ARG A 252 -19.77 -24.83 5.03
CA ARG A 252 -20.60 -25.93 5.55
C ARG A 252 -20.73 -27.07 4.55
N TYR A 253 -20.92 -26.74 3.28
CA TYR A 253 -20.98 -27.72 2.22
C TYR A 253 -19.68 -28.55 2.18
N ILE A 254 -18.52 -27.89 2.25
CA ILE A 254 -17.22 -28.57 2.34
C ILE A 254 -17.14 -29.49 3.56
N ALA A 255 -17.57 -29.00 4.72
CA ALA A 255 -17.54 -29.77 5.97
C ALA A 255 -18.39 -31.05 5.90
N GLN A 256 -19.49 -31.02 5.14
CA GLN A 256 -20.45 -32.11 5.02
C GLN A 256 -20.13 -33.07 3.88
N ASN A 257 -19.73 -32.56 2.72
CA ASN A 257 -19.66 -33.33 1.48
C ASN A 257 -18.21 -33.59 1.02
N CYS A 258 -17.21 -32.94 1.60
CA CYS A 258 -15.81 -33.07 1.18
C CYS A 258 -14.87 -33.34 2.38
N ARG A 259 -15.23 -34.29 3.24
CA ARG A 259 -14.51 -34.72 4.45
C ARG A 259 -13.07 -35.09 4.18
N TRP A 260 -12.77 -35.70 3.03
CA TRP A 260 -11.39 -36.04 2.69
C TRP A 260 -10.44 -34.83 2.71
N MET A 261 -10.93 -33.61 2.49
CA MET A 261 -10.14 -32.38 2.58
C MET A 261 -9.80 -31.97 4.02
N LEU A 262 -10.49 -32.53 5.02
CA LEU A 262 -10.42 -32.14 6.44
C LEU A 262 -9.75 -33.21 7.31
N GLU A 263 -9.48 -34.39 6.76
CA GLU A 263 -8.94 -35.53 7.49
C GLU A 263 -7.50 -35.86 7.09
N ASP A 264 -6.77 -36.48 8.01
CA ASP A 264 -5.45 -37.04 7.72
C ASP A 264 -5.62 -38.52 7.33
N ARG A 265 -5.33 -38.87 6.07
CA ARG A 265 -5.53 -40.22 5.54
C ARG A 265 -4.20 -40.91 5.25
N PRO A 266 -3.88 -42.04 5.89
CA PRO A 266 -2.69 -42.81 5.54
C PRO A 266 -2.86 -43.47 4.15
N ASP A 267 -1.92 -43.24 3.25
CA ASP A 267 -1.85 -43.93 1.96
C ASP A 267 -1.12 -45.26 2.15
N GLN A 268 -1.88 -46.36 2.10
CA GLN A 268 -1.33 -47.71 2.27
C GLN A 268 -0.34 -48.11 1.17
N LYS A 269 -0.38 -47.48 -0.02
CA LYS A 269 0.52 -47.81 -1.12
C LYS A 269 1.83 -47.05 -1.05
N SER A 270 1.79 -45.76 -0.69
CA SER A 270 2.98 -44.91 -0.63
C SER A 270 3.62 -44.84 0.76
N GLY A 271 2.93 -45.28 1.82
CA GLY A 271 3.33 -45.05 3.21
C GLY A 271 3.29 -43.57 3.64
N LYS A 272 2.81 -42.67 2.77
CA LYS A 272 2.68 -41.23 3.04
C LYS A 272 1.29 -40.94 3.62
N THR A 273 1.19 -39.99 4.53
CA THR A 273 -0.11 -39.54 5.04
C THR A 273 -0.58 -38.32 4.27
N TRP A 274 -1.73 -38.42 3.61
CA TRP A 274 -2.44 -37.25 3.10
C TRP A 274 -2.85 -36.40 4.28
N ARG A 275 -2.52 -35.11 4.24
CA ARG A 275 -2.77 -34.19 5.35
C ARG A 275 -3.93 -33.28 5.00
N ARG A 276 -4.82 -33.07 5.97
CA ARG A 276 -5.93 -32.12 5.88
C ARG A 276 -5.49 -30.75 5.34
N MET A 277 -6.35 -30.10 4.58
CA MET A 277 -6.01 -28.90 3.82
C MET A 277 -5.85 -27.68 4.73
N LYS A 278 -5.08 -26.70 4.25
CA LYS A 278 -4.89 -25.41 4.94
C LYS A 278 -5.99 -24.43 4.52
N PHE A 279 -6.31 -23.46 5.38
CA PHE A 279 -7.22 -22.34 5.05
C PHE A 279 -6.90 -21.66 3.71
N ASP A 280 -5.62 -21.53 3.36
CA ASP A 280 -5.19 -20.93 2.10
C ASP A 280 -5.78 -21.63 0.86
N LYS A 281 -6.01 -22.94 0.93
CA LYS A 281 -6.56 -23.72 -0.18
C LYS A 281 -8.06 -23.49 -0.35
N PHE A 282 -8.79 -23.37 0.75
CA PHE A 282 -10.23 -23.06 0.76
C PHE A 282 -10.55 -21.66 0.19
N LEU A 283 -9.56 -20.78 0.21
CA LEU A 283 -9.61 -19.43 -0.36
C LEU A 283 -8.99 -19.35 -1.77
N THR A 284 -9.15 -20.40 -2.58
CA THR A 284 -8.75 -20.38 -3.99
C THR A 284 -9.94 -20.41 -4.91
N GLU A 285 -9.85 -19.65 -6.00
CA GLU A 285 -10.87 -19.60 -7.05
C GLU A 285 -11.17 -20.99 -7.63
N LYS A 286 -10.11 -21.75 -7.90
CA LYS A 286 -10.21 -23.11 -8.45
C LYS A 286 -11.01 -24.04 -7.53
N LEU A 287 -10.65 -24.09 -6.24
CA LEU A 287 -11.34 -24.98 -5.31
C LEU A 287 -12.80 -24.54 -5.09
N TYR A 288 -13.06 -23.23 -5.07
CA TYR A 288 -14.43 -22.72 -4.95
C TYR A 288 -15.33 -23.17 -6.10
N ILE A 289 -14.81 -23.18 -7.34
CA ILE A 289 -15.56 -23.69 -8.51
C ILE A 289 -15.75 -25.21 -8.38
N GLU A 290 -14.66 -25.96 -8.19
CA GLU A 290 -14.71 -27.43 -8.16
C GLU A 290 -15.65 -27.98 -7.06
N VAL A 291 -15.66 -27.35 -5.88
CA VAL A 291 -16.59 -27.72 -4.79
C VAL A 291 -18.03 -27.43 -5.19
N ARG A 292 -18.28 -26.29 -5.85
CA ARG A 292 -19.64 -25.90 -6.27
C ARG A 292 -20.17 -26.73 -7.44
N GLU A 293 -19.28 -27.32 -8.23
CA GLU A 293 -19.61 -28.27 -9.29
C GLU A 293 -19.77 -29.70 -8.76
N GLY A 294 -19.41 -29.96 -7.49
CA GLY A 294 -19.47 -31.29 -6.87
C GLY A 294 -18.31 -32.20 -7.24
N ASP A 295 -17.26 -31.68 -7.90
CA ASP A 295 -16.07 -32.43 -8.30
C ASP A 295 -15.20 -32.86 -7.12
N ARG A 296 -15.43 -32.25 -5.96
CA ARG A 296 -14.68 -32.48 -4.72
C ARG A 296 -15.44 -33.31 -3.69
N ASP A 297 -16.64 -33.75 -4.01
CA ASP A 297 -17.49 -34.52 -3.11
C ASP A 297 -16.90 -35.91 -2.85
N ASP A 298 -17.06 -36.39 -1.61
CA ASP A 298 -16.75 -37.77 -1.24
C ASP A 298 -17.71 -38.71 -1.99
N ARG A 299 -17.19 -39.38 -3.02
CA ARG A 299 -17.88 -40.46 -3.75
C ARG A 299 -17.30 -41.82 -3.41
#